data_AF-A0A1I7KHM2-F1
#
_entry.id   AF-A0A1I7KHM2-F1
#
_cell.length_a   1.000
_cell.length_b   1.000
_cell.length_c   1.000
_cell.angle_alpha   90.00
_cell.angle_beta   90.00
_cell.angle_gamma   90.00
#
_symmetry.space_group_name_H-M   'P 1'
#
loop_
_entity.id
_entity.type
_entity.pdbx_description
1 polymer ?
#
loop_
_entity_poly.entity_id
_entity_poly.type
_entity_poly.pdbx_seq_one_letter_code
_entity_poly.pdbx_strand_id
1 'polypeptide(L)'
;MKVLPYTLIFCLCAGLLSCENSREVEGNETTATNAEDTETIKVVKTGETAEEELEDFRTWLNKQTEKGDDAIRKEWPSVKEELRARNAELEKDFENMSEESKKEYRALQERYSRWEERQERRQSQPLDAAKVKEWQSQLLEEHQNVGAIEAGNLREAYLVFMGDVRAKRRSWTQDDWDYVDHVYGNLNQRRSEVEEQLSTADNLKIRALQTEYLALEGSADTQNMVQKVE
;
A
#
# COMPACT_ATOMS: atom_id res chain seq x y z
N MET A 1 39.98 40.58 17.41
CA MET A 1 39.46 41.83 16.81
C MET A 1 38.04 41.58 16.30
N LYS A 2 37.08 42.35 16.82
CA LYS A 2 35.74 42.70 16.30
C LYS A 2 34.68 41.59 16.05
N VAL A 3 33.73 41.57 16.99
CA VAL A 3 32.32 41.19 16.89
C VAL A 3 31.55 42.04 15.86
N LEU A 4 30.53 41.49 15.18
CA LEU A 4 29.13 41.97 15.25
C LEU A 4 28.15 41.07 14.44
N PRO A 5 26.87 40.95 14.87
CA PRO A 5 25.81 40.16 14.24
C PRO A 5 24.83 41.03 13.42
N TYR A 6 24.08 40.44 12.48
CA TYR A 6 22.92 41.08 11.85
C TYR A 6 21.70 40.16 11.82
N THR A 7 20.81 40.42 12.76
CA THR A 7 19.37 40.20 12.70
C THR A 7 18.74 41.03 11.58
N LEU A 8 17.84 40.44 10.80
CA LEU A 8 16.79 41.19 10.11
C LEU A 8 15.51 40.35 10.06
N ILE A 9 14.63 40.68 10.99
CA ILE A 9 13.24 40.26 11.08
C ILE A 9 12.47 41.05 10.01
N PHE A 10 11.79 40.35 9.10
CA PHE A 10 10.72 40.96 8.29
C PHE A 10 9.39 40.41 8.77
N CYS A 11 8.67 41.28 9.48
CA CYS A 11 7.29 41.12 9.90
C CYS A 11 6.45 41.98 8.95
N LEU A 12 5.45 41.41 8.27
CA LEU A 12 4.28 42.18 7.85
C LEU A 12 3.08 41.27 7.58
N CYS A 13 2.05 41.55 8.38
CA CYS A 13 0.73 40.96 8.41
C CYS A 13 -0.10 41.32 7.16
N ALA A 14 -1.08 40.48 6.83
CA ALA A 14 -2.51 40.81 6.81
C ALA A 14 -3.25 40.04 5.69
N GLY A 15 -4.36 39.39 6.06
CA GLY A 15 -5.26 38.73 5.12
C GLY A 15 -6.25 37.83 5.84
N LEU A 16 -7.06 38.41 6.72
CA LEU A 16 -8.27 37.75 7.23
C LEU A 16 -9.30 37.68 6.09
N LEU A 17 -9.72 36.47 5.73
CA LEU A 17 -11.00 36.25 5.06
C LEU A 17 -11.83 35.34 5.97
N SER A 18 -12.78 35.97 6.65
CA SER A 18 -13.91 35.32 7.31
C SER A 18 -14.76 34.59 6.27
N CYS A 19 -15.03 33.31 6.51
CA CYS A 19 -16.25 32.66 6.03
C CYS A 19 -17.08 32.31 7.26
N GLU A 20 -17.93 33.27 7.63
CA GLU A 20 -19.04 33.07 8.56
C GLU A 20 -20.22 32.54 7.75
N ASN A 21 -20.53 31.25 7.90
CA ASN A 21 -21.76 30.67 7.37
C ASN A 21 -22.60 30.19 8.55
N SER A 22 -23.52 31.05 8.96
CA SER A 22 -24.62 30.73 9.85
C SER A 22 -25.47 29.61 9.25
N ARG A 23 -25.52 28.45 9.91
CA ARG A 23 -26.59 27.48 9.70
C ARG A 23 -27.71 27.81 10.68
N GLU A 24 -28.79 28.36 10.14
CA GLU A 24 -30.08 28.42 10.83
C GLU A 24 -30.58 27.00 11.10
N VAL A 25 -30.98 26.78 12.35
CA VAL A 25 -31.71 25.62 12.82
C VAL A 25 -33.19 25.96 12.63
N GLU A 26 -33.82 25.45 11.58
CA GLU A 26 -35.28 25.34 11.52
C GLU A 26 -35.66 23.95 12.04
N GLY A 27 -36.09 23.93 13.29
CA GLY A 27 -37.01 22.91 13.74
C GLY A 27 -38.39 23.23 13.19
N ASN A 28 -39.03 22.27 12.53
CA ASN A 28 -40.48 22.23 12.47
C ASN A 28 -40.97 20.84 12.85
N GLU A 29 -41.94 20.89 13.74
CA GLU A 29 -42.54 19.81 14.49
C GLU A 29 -43.57 19.05 13.64
N THR A 30 -43.57 17.75 13.87
CA THR A 30 -44.54 16.70 13.60
C THR A 30 -45.91 17.09 13.00
N THR A 31 -46.30 16.40 11.93
CA THR A 31 -47.72 16.06 11.70
C THR A 31 -47.79 14.60 11.26
N ALA A 32 -48.47 13.79 12.07
CA ALA A 32 -48.75 12.40 11.78
C ALA A 32 -50.06 12.26 10.98
N THR A 33 -50.06 11.28 10.07
CA THR A 33 -51.10 10.28 9.76
C THR A 33 -51.55 10.17 8.29
N ASN A 34 -51.48 8.91 7.83
CA ASN A 34 -52.15 8.25 6.71
C ASN A 34 -51.59 8.47 5.30
N ALA A 35 -50.77 7.52 4.85
CA ALA A 35 -51.12 6.66 3.71
C ALA A 35 -50.19 5.44 3.70
N GLU A 36 -50.79 4.26 3.63
CA GLU A 36 -50.10 3.03 3.28
C GLU A 36 -49.55 3.18 1.86
N ASP A 37 -48.23 3.22 1.73
CA ASP A 37 -47.55 2.66 0.58
C ASP A 37 -46.20 2.15 1.08
N THR A 38 -46.04 0.84 1.13
CA THR A 38 -44.75 0.18 1.22
C THR A 38 -43.98 0.46 -0.08
N GLU A 39 -43.56 1.70 -0.27
CA GLU A 39 -42.40 1.98 -1.11
C GLU A 39 -41.22 1.37 -0.39
N THR A 40 -40.87 0.19 -0.86
CA THR A 40 -39.55 -0.38 -0.68
C THR A 40 -38.59 0.74 -1.04
N ILE A 41 -37.95 1.35 -0.05
CA ILE A 41 -36.78 2.19 -0.26
C ILE A 41 -35.80 1.29 -0.98
N LYS A 42 -35.81 1.34 -2.31
CA LYS A 42 -34.68 0.90 -3.10
C LYS A 42 -33.59 1.85 -2.66
N VAL A 43 -32.75 1.36 -1.76
CA VAL A 43 -31.39 1.83 -1.65
C VAL A 43 -30.83 1.65 -3.05
N VAL A 44 -30.95 2.69 -3.88
CA VAL A 44 -30.06 2.88 -4.99
C VAL A 44 -28.71 2.87 -4.31
N LYS A 45 -27.97 1.77 -4.43
CA LYS A 45 -26.52 1.86 -4.35
C LYS A 45 -26.18 2.94 -5.37
N THR A 46 -25.98 4.17 -4.89
CA THR A 46 -25.16 5.13 -5.62
C THR A 46 -23.94 4.31 -6.01
N GLY A 47 -23.75 4.09 -7.31
CA GLY A 47 -22.63 3.27 -7.78
C GLY A 47 -21.37 3.74 -7.09
N GLU A 48 -20.53 2.80 -6.66
CA GLU A 48 -19.19 3.13 -6.17
C GLU A 48 -18.60 4.11 -7.19
N THR A 49 -18.15 5.27 -6.74
CA THR A 49 -17.59 6.24 -7.69
C THR A 49 -16.33 5.63 -8.30
N ALA A 50 -15.93 6.08 -9.50
CA ALA A 50 -14.70 5.60 -10.13
C ALA A 50 -13.48 5.74 -9.19
N GLU A 51 -13.50 6.73 -8.30
CA GLU A 51 -12.53 6.92 -7.21
C GLU A 51 -12.62 5.85 -6.11
N GLU A 52 -13.82 5.44 -5.71
CA GLU A 52 -14.04 4.41 -4.68
C GLU A 52 -13.57 3.04 -5.20
N GLU A 53 -13.89 2.70 -6.45
CA GLU A 53 -13.41 1.47 -7.10
C GLU A 53 -11.87 1.43 -7.19
N LEU A 54 -11.24 2.58 -7.45
CA LEU A 54 -9.79 2.70 -7.51
C LEU A 54 -9.14 2.48 -6.14
N GLU A 55 -9.74 3.03 -5.08
CA GLU A 55 -9.31 2.80 -3.69
C GLU A 55 -9.45 1.34 -3.29
N ASP A 56 -10.57 0.71 -3.64
CA ASP A 56 -10.83 -0.71 -3.40
C ASP A 56 -9.83 -1.59 -4.14
N PHE A 57 -9.53 -1.27 -5.40
CA PHE A 57 -8.53 -1.98 -6.17
C PHE A 57 -7.13 -1.86 -5.57
N ARG A 58 -6.74 -0.67 -5.14
CA ARG A 58 -5.47 -0.43 -4.43
C ARG A 58 -5.38 -1.27 -3.16
N THR A 59 -6.44 -1.25 -2.35
CA THR A 59 -6.53 -2.02 -1.11
C THR A 59 -6.42 -3.52 -1.37
N TRP A 60 -7.15 -4.02 -2.37
CA TRP A 60 -7.09 -5.41 -2.78
C TRP A 60 -5.69 -5.79 -3.27
N LEU A 61 -5.05 -4.98 -4.11
CA LEU A 61 -3.71 -5.26 -4.66
C LEU A 61 -2.67 -5.29 -3.54
N ASN A 62 -2.73 -4.34 -2.60
CA ASN A 62 -1.86 -4.35 -1.42
C ASN A 62 -2.03 -5.64 -0.62
N LYS A 63 -3.28 -6.06 -0.38
CA LYS A 63 -3.57 -7.33 0.29
C LYS A 63 -2.99 -8.54 -0.45
N GLN A 64 -3.01 -8.57 -1.78
CA GLN A 64 -2.37 -9.66 -2.54
C GLN A 64 -0.84 -9.60 -2.39
N THR A 65 -0.23 -8.42 -2.45
CA THR A 65 1.23 -8.27 -2.27
C THR A 65 1.70 -8.57 -0.85
N GLU A 66 0.79 -8.52 0.13
CA GLU A 66 1.06 -8.95 1.50
C GLU A 66 1.01 -10.46 1.69
N LYS A 67 0.42 -11.23 0.77
CA LYS A 67 0.43 -12.69 0.90
C LYS A 67 1.85 -13.22 0.65
N GLY A 68 2.27 -14.21 1.43
CA GLY A 68 3.54 -14.90 1.21
C GLY A 68 3.60 -15.61 -0.15
N ASP A 69 4.82 -15.79 -0.68
CA ASP A 69 5.04 -16.36 -2.02
C ASP A 69 4.37 -17.72 -2.24
N ASP A 70 4.32 -18.57 -1.21
CA ASP A 70 3.72 -19.90 -1.31
C ASP A 70 2.19 -19.84 -1.39
N ALA A 71 1.57 -18.92 -0.64
CA ALA A 71 0.13 -18.69 -0.68
C ALA A 71 -0.29 -18.09 -2.03
N ILE A 72 0.44 -17.07 -2.51
CA ILE A 72 0.21 -16.48 -3.83
C ILE A 72 0.39 -17.51 -4.94
N ARG A 73 1.44 -18.34 -4.90
CA ARG A 73 1.69 -19.35 -5.94
C ARG A 73 0.52 -20.32 -6.09
N LYS A 74 -0.07 -20.75 -4.97
CA LYS A 74 -1.23 -21.66 -4.97
C LYS A 74 -2.49 -20.98 -5.51
N GLU A 75 -2.70 -19.72 -5.15
CA GLU A 75 -3.90 -18.96 -5.51
C GLU A 75 -3.77 -18.19 -6.83
N TRP A 76 -2.60 -18.23 -7.46
CA TRP A 76 -2.22 -17.40 -8.60
C TRP A 76 -3.25 -17.36 -9.74
N PRO A 77 -3.83 -18.50 -10.19
CA PRO A 77 -4.86 -18.48 -11.23
C PRO A 77 -6.10 -17.67 -10.81
N SER A 78 -6.58 -17.86 -9.59
CA SER A 78 -7.74 -17.14 -9.05
C SER A 78 -7.44 -15.66 -8.87
N VAL A 79 -6.23 -15.32 -8.43
CA VAL A 79 -5.82 -13.92 -8.26
C VAL A 79 -5.73 -13.22 -9.62
N LYS A 80 -5.21 -13.90 -10.66
CA LYS A 80 -5.16 -13.39 -12.03
C LYS A 80 -6.56 -13.18 -12.62
N GLU A 81 -7.53 -14.03 -12.29
CA GLU A 81 -8.93 -13.84 -12.69
C GLU A 81 -9.59 -12.64 -11.98
N GLU A 82 -9.45 -12.52 -10.65
CA GLU A 82 -10.02 -11.40 -9.90
C GLU A 82 -9.42 -10.06 -10.35
N LEU A 83 -8.12 -10.04 -10.62
CA LEU A 83 -7.39 -8.90 -11.16
C LEU A 83 -7.92 -8.44 -12.52
N ARG A 84 -8.13 -9.38 -13.45
CA ARG A 84 -8.73 -9.08 -14.75
C ARG A 84 -10.12 -8.51 -14.62
N ALA A 85 -10.93 -9.04 -13.69
CA ALA A 85 -12.27 -8.54 -13.44
C ALA A 85 -12.26 -7.10 -12.91
N ARG A 86 -11.43 -6.81 -11.89
CA ARG A 86 -11.31 -5.47 -11.30
C ARG A 86 -10.78 -4.43 -12.29
N ASN A 87 -9.78 -4.79 -13.10
CA ASN A 87 -9.29 -3.91 -14.17
C ASN A 87 -10.36 -3.63 -15.23
N ALA A 88 -11.14 -4.64 -15.62
CA ALA A 88 -12.21 -4.47 -16.60
C ALA A 88 -13.34 -3.56 -16.08
N GLU A 89 -13.52 -3.45 -14.76
CA GLU A 89 -14.45 -2.49 -14.17
C GLU A 89 -13.87 -1.08 -14.23
N LEU A 90 -12.66 -0.87 -13.69
CA LEU A 90 -11.98 0.43 -13.69
C LEU A 90 -11.80 1.04 -15.09
N GLU A 91 -11.56 0.20 -16.11
CA GLU A 91 -11.41 0.67 -17.50
C GLU A 91 -12.71 1.26 -18.06
N LYS A 92 -13.89 0.81 -17.62
CA LYS A 92 -15.18 1.37 -18.08
C LYS A 92 -15.36 2.80 -17.61
N ASP A 93 -14.91 3.10 -16.39
CA ASP A 93 -15.07 4.40 -15.76
C ASP A 93 -13.83 5.27 -15.86
N PHE A 94 -12.75 4.78 -16.48
CA PHE A 94 -11.48 5.48 -16.64
C PHE A 94 -11.65 6.89 -17.22
N GLU A 95 -12.48 7.07 -18.25
CA GLU A 95 -12.71 8.38 -18.87
C GLU A 95 -13.43 9.38 -17.95
N ASN A 96 -14.23 8.87 -17.01
CA ASN A 96 -15.00 9.66 -16.04
C ASN A 96 -14.19 10.01 -14.77
N MET A 97 -13.02 9.39 -14.59
CA MET A 97 -12.12 9.65 -13.47
C MET A 97 -11.47 11.03 -13.54
N SER A 98 -11.10 11.58 -12.38
CA SER A 98 -10.21 12.74 -12.30
C SER A 98 -8.83 12.46 -12.94
N GLU A 99 -8.11 13.49 -13.37
CA GLU A 99 -6.74 13.33 -13.92
C GLU A 99 -5.76 12.75 -12.89
N GLU A 100 -5.97 13.01 -11.60
CA GLU A 100 -5.20 12.41 -10.52
C GLU A 100 -5.47 10.90 -10.41
N SER A 101 -6.73 10.51 -10.41
CA SER A 101 -7.17 9.11 -10.39
C SER A 101 -6.68 8.34 -11.64
N LYS A 102 -6.72 8.96 -12.83
CA LYS A 102 -6.16 8.37 -14.07
C LYS A 102 -4.66 8.12 -13.94
N LYS A 103 -3.92 9.04 -13.32
CA LYS A 103 -2.48 8.87 -13.08
C LYS A 103 -2.21 7.73 -12.10
N GLU A 104 -2.99 7.63 -11.02
CA GLU A 104 -2.89 6.56 -10.05
C GLU A 104 -3.24 5.20 -10.65
N TYR A 105 -4.32 5.11 -11.45
CA TYR A 105 -4.68 3.89 -12.19
C TYR A 105 -3.54 3.41 -13.08
N ARG A 106 -2.91 4.30 -13.85
CA ARG A 106 -1.75 3.94 -14.69
C ARG A 106 -0.56 3.44 -13.87
N ALA A 107 -0.28 4.07 -12.72
CA ALA A 107 0.77 3.61 -11.82
C ALA A 107 0.46 2.24 -11.21
N LEU A 108 -0.81 1.97 -10.91
CA LEU A 108 -1.29 0.66 -10.44
C LEU A 108 -1.19 -0.40 -11.53
N GLN A 109 -1.58 -0.10 -12.77
CA GLN A 109 -1.40 -1.01 -13.91
C GLN A 109 0.08 -1.39 -14.10
N GLU A 110 0.98 -0.41 -14.03
CA GLU A 110 2.41 -0.67 -14.17
C GLU A 110 2.95 -1.53 -13.02
N ARG A 111 2.53 -1.24 -11.78
CA ARG A 111 2.86 -2.05 -10.60
C ARG A 111 2.32 -3.47 -10.73
N TYR A 112 1.11 -3.64 -11.25
CA TYR A 112 0.51 -4.93 -11.55
C TYR A 112 1.35 -5.70 -12.56
N SER A 113 1.63 -5.15 -13.74
CA SER A 113 2.36 -5.87 -14.79
C SER A 113 3.71 -6.36 -14.27
N ARG A 114 4.41 -5.51 -13.51
CA ARG A 114 5.67 -5.89 -12.86
C ARG A 114 5.47 -7.03 -11.85
N TRP A 115 4.47 -6.92 -10.97
CA TRP A 115 4.17 -7.97 -10.00
C TRP A 115 3.81 -9.29 -10.69
N GLU A 116 3.05 -9.25 -11.78
CA GLU A 116 2.69 -10.42 -12.60
C GLU A 116 3.93 -11.07 -13.23
N GLU A 117 4.78 -10.29 -13.90
CA GLU A 117 6.04 -10.74 -14.46
C GLU A 117 6.95 -11.36 -13.39
N ARG A 118 7.01 -10.75 -12.19
CA ARG A 118 7.73 -11.32 -11.04
C ARG A 118 7.16 -12.67 -10.62
N GLN A 119 5.83 -12.80 -10.51
CA GLN A 119 5.21 -14.08 -10.14
C GLN A 119 5.46 -15.16 -11.19
N GLU A 120 5.34 -14.84 -12.47
CA GLU A 120 5.61 -15.78 -13.57
C GLU A 120 7.10 -16.17 -13.64
N ARG A 121 8.01 -15.21 -13.40
CA ARG A 121 9.45 -15.49 -13.27
C ARG A 121 9.73 -16.41 -12.07
N ARG A 122 9.19 -16.13 -10.88
CA ARG A 122 9.38 -16.97 -9.68
C ARG A 122 8.86 -18.40 -9.87
N GLN A 123 7.80 -18.59 -10.66
CA GLN A 123 7.29 -19.94 -10.99
C GLN A 123 8.22 -20.71 -11.94
N SER A 124 8.84 -20.02 -12.90
CA SER A 124 9.74 -20.65 -13.88
C SER A 124 11.19 -20.77 -13.40
N GLN A 125 11.61 -19.89 -12.50
CA GLN A 125 12.96 -19.80 -11.93
C GLN A 125 12.84 -19.58 -10.42
N PRO A 126 12.76 -20.66 -9.62
CA PRO A 126 12.68 -20.54 -8.18
C PRO A 126 13.98 -19.96 -7.59
N LEU A 127 13.86 -19.24 -6.48
CA LEU A 127 14.99 -18.67 -5.76
C LEU A 127 15.90 -19.77 -5.17
N ASP A 128 17.20 -19.47 -5.10
CA ASP A 128 18.16 -20.35 -4.45
C ASP A 128 17.93 -20.38 -2.93
N ALA A 129 17.66 -21.57 -2.38
CA ALA A 129 17.32 -21.73 -0.97
C ALA A 129 18.45 -21.36 0.01
N ALA A 130 19.72 -21.49 -0.40
CA ALA A 130 20.85 -21.08 0.43
C ALA A 130 20.97 -19.56 0.46
N LYS A 131 20.81 -18.90 -0.69
CA LYS A 131 20.75 -17.44 -0.77
C LYS A 131 19.55 -16.87 -0.01
N VAL A 132 18.37 -17.50 -0.10
CA VAL A 132 17.19 -17.08 0.70
C VAL A 132 17.53 -17.04 2.18
N LYS A 133 18.21 -18.07 2.72
CA LYS A 133 18.62 -18.10 4.13
C LYS A 133 19.62 -17.00 4.46
N GLU A 134 20.57 -16.73 3.56
CA GLU A 134 21.55 -15.65 3.73
C GLU A 134 20.85 -14.28 3.77
N TRP A 135 19.99 -13.99 2.80
CA TRP A 135 19.21 -12.75 2.76
C TRP A 135 18.32 -12.60 4.00
N GLN A 136 17.64 -13.67 4.42
CA GLN A 136 16.81 -13.64 5.62
C GLN A 136 17.64 -13.36 6.89
N SER A 137 18.82 -13.98 7.01
CA SER A 137 19.73 -13.72 8.12
C SER A 137 20.26 -12.29 8.13
N GLN A 138 20.60 -11.74 6.96
CA GLN A 138 21.10 -10.37 6.84
C GLN A 138 20.01 -9.34 7.13
N LEU A 139 18.83 -9.50 6.54
CA LEU A 139 17.76 -8.51 6.61
C LEU A 139 16.99 -8.52 7.94
N LEU A 140 16.96 -9.65 8.66
CA LEU A 140 16.18 -9.79 9.88
C LEU A 140 17.03 -9.97 11.14
N GLU A 141 18.33 -10.20 10.99
CA GLU A 141 19.27 -10.39 12.09
C GLU A 141 18.76 -11.43 13.11
N GLU A 142 18.48 -11.02 14.35
CA GLU A 142 17.96 -11.88 15.41
C GLU A 142 16.57 -12.48 15.11
N HIS A 143 15.81 -11.86 14.20
CA HIS A 143 14.49 -12.29 13.76
C HIS A 143 14.52 -13.22 12.52
N GLN A 144 15.68 -13.76 12.16
CA GLN A 144 15.83 -14.64 11.00
C GLN A 144 14.95 -15.91 11.02
N ASN A 145 14.43 -16.33 12.17
CA ASN A 145 13.44 -17.42 12.21
C ASN A 145 12.01 -16.84 12.20
N VAL A 146 11.54 -16.46 11.01
CA VAL A 146 10.28 -15.75 10.82
C VAL A 146 9.08 -16.47 11.46
N GLY A 147 8.99 -17.79 11.32
CA GLY A 147 7.89 -18.58 11.89
C GLY A 147 7.84 -18.59 13.43
N ALA A 148 8.94 -18.24 14.09
CA ALA A 148 9.03 -18.16 15.54
C ALA A 148 8.86 -16.73 16.09
N ILE A 149 8.69 -15.72 15.24
CA ILE A 149 8.49 -14.34 15.69
C ILE A 149 7.14 -14.23 16.40
N GLU A 150 7.16 -13.83 17.67
CA GLU A 150 5.94 -13.56 18.44
C GLU A 150 5.33 -12.21 18.05
N ALA A 151 4.02 -12.04 18.27
CA ALA A 151 3.30 -10.80 17.93
C ALA A 151 3.98 -9.55 18.52
N GLY A 152 4.44 -9.61 19.77
CA GLY A 152 5.12 -8.50 20.44
C GLY A 152 6.47 -8.11 19.81
N ASN A 153 7.11 -9.02 19.08
CA ASN A 153 8.41 -8.77 18.42
C ASN A 153 8.27 -8.45 16.93
N LEU A 154 7.07 -8.61 16.36
CA LEU A 154 6.85 -8.45 14.93
C LEU A 154 7.14 -7.02 14.47
N ARG A 155 6.76 -6.01 15.26
CA ARG A 155 7.09 -4.60 14.93
C ARG A 155 8.60 -4.41 14.77
N GLU A 156 9.40 -4.97 15.67
CA GLU A 156 10.86 -4.82 15.64
C GLU A 156 11.45 -5.52 14.41
N ALA A 157 10.97 -6.72 14.07
CA ALA A 157 11.40 -7.42 12.86
C ALA A 157 11.18 -6.59 11.58
N TYR A 158 10.04 -5.88 11.46
CA TYR A 158 9.82 -4.94 10.35
C TYR A 158 10.74 -3.71 10.40
N LEU A 159 11.08 -3.22 11.60
CA LEU A 159 11.99 -2.09 11.75
C LEU A 159 13.42 -2.45 11.32
N VAL A 160 13.91 -3.62 11.73
CA VAL A 160 15.22 -4.17 11.31
C VAL A 160 15.26 -4.34 9.79
N PHE A 161 14.27 -5.04 9.23
CA PHE A 161 14.10 -5.20 7.79
C PHE A 161 14.15 -3.87 7.03
N MET A 162 13.34 -2.90 7.46
CA MET A 162 13.28 -1.59 6.80
C MET A 162 14.54 -0.75 7.02
N GLY A 163 15.28 -0.95 8.12
CA GLY A 163 16.59 -0.34 8.32
C GLY A 163 17.54 -0.70 7.19
N ASP A 164 17.60 -1.98 6.85
CA ASP A 164 18.44 -2.52 5.80
C ASP A 164 17.98 -2.10 4.40
N VAL A 165 16.67 -2.17 4.11
CA VAL A 165 16.11 -1.68 2.83
C VAL A 165 16.47 -0.22 2.61
N ARG A 166 16.26 0.64 3.61
CA ARG A 166 16.62 2.07 3.49
C ARG A 166 18.12 2.25 3.25
N ALA A 167 18.97 1.50 3.92
CA ALA A 167 20.41 1.66 3.80
C ALA A 167 20.96 1.16 2.46
N LYS A 168 20.50 0.01 1.99
CA LYS A 168 21.17 -0.78 0.94
C LYS A 168 20.44 -0.80 -0.41
N ARG A 169 19.16 -0.37 -0.49
CA ARG A 169 18.35 -0.42 -1.72
C ARG A 169 19.01 0.10 -3.00
N ARG A 170 19.88 1.11 -2.89
CA ARG A 170 20.54 1.74 -4.05
C ARG A 170 21.68 0.89 -4.64
N SER A 171 22.15 -0.12 -3.91
CA SER A 171 23.19 -1.05 -4.38
C SER A 171 22.64 -2.40 -4.84
N TRP A 172 21.33 -2.63 -4.70
CA TRP A 172 20.69 -3.89 -5.05
C TRP A 172 20.32 -3.95 -6.52
N THR A 173 20.59 -5.09 -7.14
CA THR A 173 20.13 -5.46 -8.48
C THR A 173 18.68 -5.93 -8.45
N GLN A 174 18.07 -6.14 -9.61
CA GLN A 174 16.73 -6.72 -9.69
C GLN A 174 16.66 -8.11 -9.04
N ASP A 175 17.69 -8.94 -9.26
CA ASP A 175 17.76 -10.27 -8.69
C ASP A 175 17.83 -10.22 -7.17
N ASP A 176 18.54 -9.23 -6.61
CA ASP A 176 18.61 -9.00 -5.16
C ASP A 176 17.23 -8.64 -4.58
N TRP A 177 16.49 -7.75 -5.27
CA TRP A 177 15.12 -7.39 -4.89
C TRP A 177 14.18 -8.58 -4.85
N ASP A 178 14.35 -9.58 -5.73
CA ASP A 178 13.54 -10.80 -5.67
C ASP A 178 13.74 -11.58 -4.35
N TYR A 179 14.94 -11.56 -3.75
CA TYR A 179 15.18 -12.15 -2.43
C TYR A 179 14.64 -11.28 -1.28
N VAL A 180 14.73 -9.95 -1.41
CA VAL A 180 14.17 -9.01 -0.41
C VAL A 180 12.64 -9.15 -0.36
N ASP A 181 11.99 -9.22 -1.52
CA ASP A 181 10.56 -9.46 -1.66
C ASP A 181 10.13 -10.77 -1.00
N HIS A 182 10.93 -11.83 -1.15
CA HIS A 182 10.65 -13.12 -0.55
C HIS A 182 10.65 -13.03 1.00
N VAL A 183 11.66 -12.37 1.57
CA VAL A 183 11.75 -12.16 3.03
C VAL A 183 10.59 -11.28 3.53
N TYR A 184 10.25 -10.23 2.78
CA TYR A 184 9.07 -9.39 3.06
C TYR A 184 7.77 -10.19 3.04
N GLY A 185 7.58 -11.05 2.04
CA GLY A 185 6.43 -11.94 1.93
C GLY A 185 6.30 -12.89 3.13
N ASN A 186 7.42 -13.44 3.60
CA ASN A 186 7.43 -14.29 4.79
C ASN A 186 7.05 -13.52 6.06
N LEU A 187 7.54 -12.27 6.22
CA LEU A 187 7.13 -11.41 7.34
C LEU A 187 5.63 -11.11 7.32
N ASN A 188 5.07 -10.80 6.16
CA ASN A 188 3.64 -10.53 6.03
C ASN A 188 2.77 -11.77 6.25
N GLN A 189 3.24 -12.93 5.81
CA GLN A 189 2.61 -14.21 6.12
C GLN A 189 2.56 -14.41 7.64
N ARG A 190 3.70 -14.22 8.32
CA ARG A 190 3.75 -14.31 9.78
C ARG A 190 2.85 -13.29 10.46
N ARG A 191 2.81 -12.05 9.97
CA ARG A 191 1.90 -10.99 10.45
C ARG A 191 0.45 -11.45 10.41
N SER A 192 0.03 -12.02 9.28
CA SER A 192 -1.35 -12.49 9.09
C SER A 192 -1.72 -13.59 10.09
N GLU A 193 -0.78 -14.49 10.41
CA GLU A 193 -0.99 -15.57 11.39
C GLU A 193 -1.17 -15.07 12.83
N VAL A 194 -0.58 -13.92 13.17
CA VAL A 194 -0.57 -13.38 14.53
C VAL A 194 -1.30 -12.03 14.66
N GLU A 195 -2.02 -11.60 13.61
CA GLU A 195 -2.59 -10.25 13.51
C GLU A 195 -3.54 -9.92 14.67
N GLU A 196 -4.35 -10.88 15.09
CA GLU A 196 -5.31 -10.74 16.20
C GLU A 196 -4.64 -10.49 17.55
N GLN A 197 -3.35 -10.81 17.69
CA GLN A 197 -2.57 -10.64 18.91
C GLN A 197 -1.77 -9.33 18.91
N LEU A 198 -1.72 -8.62 17.78
CA LEU A 198 -1.01 -7.36 17.66
C LEU A 198 -1.81 -6.22 18.29
N SER A 199 -1.12 -5.33 19.01
CA SER A 199 -1.77 -4.10 19.45
C SER A 199 -2.15 -3.23 18.25
N THR A 200 -3.16 -2.37 18.41
CA THR A 200 -3.54 -1.40 17.37
C THR A 200 -2.36 -0.52 16.94
N ALA A 201 -1.49 -0.14 17.90
CA ALA A 201 -0.30 0.66 17.62
C ALA A 201 0.75 -0.12 16.82
N ASP A 202 0.95 -1.41 17.12
CA ASP A 202 1.84 -2.28 16.34
C ASP A 202 1.34 -2.40 14.90
N ASN A 203 0.05 -2.72 14.75
CA ASN A 203 -0.60 -2.86 13.46
C ASN A 203 -0.45 -1.61 12.60
N LEU A 204 -0.74 -0.43 13.16
CA LEU A 204 -0.61 0.83 12.43
C LEU A 204 0.83 1.07 12.00
N LYS A 205 1.80 0.83 12.88
CA LYS A 205 3.22 1.03 12.56
C LYS A 205 3.68 0.08 11.47
N ILE A 206 3.31 -1.20 11.54
CA ILE A 206 3.66 -2.20 10.53
C ILE A 206 3.07 -1.81 9.16
N ARG A 207 1.79 -1.39 9.09
CA ARG A 207 1.18 -0.92 7.84
C ARG A 207 1.89 0.28 7.22
N ALA A 208 2.34 1.23 8.06
CA ALA A 208 3.14 2.35 7.58
C ALA A 208 4.48 1.88 6.99
N LEU A 209 5.14 0.89 7.62
CA LEU A 209 6.39 0.30 7.12
C LEU A 209 6.18 -0.50 5.82
N GLN A 210 5.09 -1.25 5.70
CA GLN A 210 4.69 -1.94 4.46
C GLN A 210 4.46 -0.95 3.32
N THR A 211 3.76 0.16 3.60
CA THR A 211 3.53 1.23 2.60
C THR A 211 4.85 1.85 2.13
N GLU A 212 5.76 2.11 3.07
CA GLU A 212 7.08 2.63 2.74
C GLU A 212 7.89 1.64 1.89
N TYR A 213 7.89 0.35 2.25
CA TYR A 213 8.55 -0.69 1.48
C TYR A 213 8.10 -0.68 0.02
N LEU A 214 6.79 -0.74 -0.22
CA LEU A 214 6.20 -0.76 -1.56
C LEU A 214 6.58 0.48 -2.38
N ALA A 215 6.69 1.65 -1.75
CA ALA A 215 7.14 2.87 -2.41
C ALA A 215 8.63 2.81 -2.81
N LEU A 216 9.47 2.23 -1.96
CA LEU A 216 10.91 2.07 -2.22
C LEU A 216 11.19 1.02 -3.29
N GLU A 217 10.51 -0.11 -3.24
CA GLU A 217 10.56 -1.18 -4.24
C GLU A 217 10.17 -0.64 -5.62
N GLY A 218 9.01 0.03 -5.73
CA GLY A 218 8.56 0.63 -7.00
C GLY A 218 9.52 1.68 -7.57
N SER A 219 10.22 2.42 -6.71
CA SER A 219 11.24 3.38 -7.14
C SER A 219 12.51 2.71 -7.67
N ALA A 220 12.87 1.53 -7.16
CA ALA A 220 14.02 0.77 -7.66
C ALA A 220 13.75 0.14 -9.03
N ASP A 221 12.54 -0.41 -9.21
CA ASP A 221 12.10 -0.98 -10.49
C ASP A 221 12.18 0.05 -11.64
N THR A 222 11.76 1.30 -11.39
CA THR A 222 11.81 2.36 -12.41
C THR A 222 13.23 2.81 -12.75
N GLN A 223 14.17 2.83 -11.79
CA GLN A 223 15.57 3.13 -12.05
C GLN A 223 16.25 2.08 -12.93
N ASN A 224 15.97 0.80 -12.69
CA ASN A 224 16.52 -0.31 -13.49
C ASN A 224 16.04 -0.25 -14.95
N MET A 225 14.81 0.18 -15.20
CA MET A 225 14.28 0.33 -16.57
C MET A 225 15.01 1.44 -17.34
N VAL A 226 15.26 2.59 -16.70
CA VAL A 226 15.99 3.70 -17.33
C VAL A 226 17.41 3.28 -17.71
N GLN A 227 18.10 2.52 -16.84
CA GLN A 227 19.45 2.04 -17.12
C GLN A 227 19.56 0.98 -18.23
N LYS A 228 18.47 0.26 -18.54
CA LYS A 228 18.46 -0.77 -19.60
C LYS A 228 18.22 -0.21 -21.01
N VAL A 229 17.83 1.05 -21.14
CA VAL A 229 17.49 1.69 -22.44
C VAL A 229 18.63 2.59 -22.96
N GLU A 230 19.63 2.88 -22.12
CA GLU A 230 20.90 3.55 -22.49
C GLU A 230 21.97 2.54 -22.93
#